data_AF-A0ABD6GJY9-F1
#
_entry.id   AF-A0ABD6GJY9-F1
#
_cell.length_a   1.000
_cell.length_b   1.000
_cell.length_c   1.000
_cell.angle_alpha   90.00
_cell.angle_beta   90.00
_cell.angle_gamma   90.00
#
_symmetry.space_group_name_H-M   'P 1'
#
loop_
_entity.id
_entity.type
_entity.pdbx_description
1 polymer ?
#
loop_
_entity_poly.entity_id
_entity_poly.type
_entity_poly.pdbx_seq_one_letter_code
_entity_poly.pdbx_strand_id
1 'polypeptide(L)'
;KVESASDNAAYWSIATTMRSDNKALGAVEDAIGLGAAKTDTASTGMESAISVVSDIKAKLVAAREPGVDKEKINKELAELKNQLGSVAKSASFNGENWLYDNSDTTGTTQEMVGSFVRGSDGNVSIKTISFDTTNSILINDEAAAGGLLTKDTLATYAYGTTTTTASYYLISSVAGDATSNEVTLTTTT
;
A
#
# COMPACT_ATOMS: atom_id res chain seq x y z
N LYS A 1 34.97 -39.66 30.38
CA LYS A 1 36.10 -39.55 29.42
C LYS A 1 35.49 -39.69 28.03
N VAL A 2 35.72 -38.74 27.12
CA VAL A 2 35.20 -38.78 25.74
C VAL A 2 35.90 -39.96 25.05
N GLU A 3 35.17 -41.04 24.73
CA GLU A 3 35.77 -42.33 24.41
C GLU A 3 35.73 -42.74 22.94
N SER A 4 35.18 -41.94 22.02
CA SER A 4 35.30 -42.22 20.58
C SER A 4 35.21 -40.97 19.70
N ALA A 5 35.91 -40.99 18.56
CA ALA A 5 35.81 -39.94 17.53
C ALA A 5 34.37 -39.74 17.02
N SER A 6 33.51 -40.77 17.16
CA SER A 6 32.07 -40.72 16.91
C SER A 6 31.31 -39.78 17.85
N ASP A 7 31.66 -39.72 19.14
CA ASP A 7 31.01 -38.82 20.10
C ASP A 7 31.39 -37.35 19.82
N ASN A 8 32.65 -37.11 19.48
CA ASN A 8 33.11 -35.79 19.06
C ASN A 8 32.49 -35.36 17.72
N ALA A 9 32.31 -36.30 16.77
CA ALA A 9 31.64 -36.02 15.49
C ALA A 9 30.16 -35.71 15.69
N ALA A 10 29.46 -36.44 16.58
CA ALA A 10 28.06 -36.19 16.90
C ALA A 10 27.86 -34.83 17.58
N TYR A 11 28.63 -34.50 18.63
CA TYR A 11 28.59 -33.19 19.28
C TYR A 11 28.94 -32.05 18.34
N TRP A 12 29.93 -32.24 17.47
CA TRP A 12 30.31 -31.23 16.49
C TRP A 12 29.23 -31.05 15.42
N SER A 13 28.58 -32.12 14.95
CA SER A 13 27.49 -32.03 13.98
C SER A 13 26.26 -31.32 14.56
N ILE A 14 25.88 -31.61 15.81
CA ILE A 14 24.77 -30.93 16.50
C ILE A 14 25.13 -29.47 16.75
N ALA A 15 26.32 -29.18 17.27
CA ALA A 15 26.76 -27.81 17.51
C ALA A 15 26.89 -26.98 16.22
N THR A 16 27.31 -27.61 15.11
CA THR A 16 27.39 -26.95 13.80
C THR A 16 26.01 -26.68 13.22
N THR A 17 25.08 -27.63 13.34
CA THR A 17 23.67 -27.43 12.97
C THR A 17 23.04 -26.33 13.81
N MET A 18 23.23 -26.31 15.13
CA MET A 18 22.73 -25.25 16.01
C MET A 18 23.31 -23.87 15.66
N ARG A 19 24.61 -23.78 15.34
CA ARG A 19 25.22 -22.53 14.87
C ARG A 19 24.66 -22.09 13.51
N SER A 20 24.43 -23.03 12.61
CA SER A 20 23.81 -22.76 11.31
C SER A 20 22.38 -22.27 11.46
N ASP A 21 21.60 -22.89 12.35
CA ASP A 21 20.22 -22.48 12.65
C ASP A 21 20.18 -21.10 13.29
N ASN A 22 21.09 -20.82 14.22
CA ASN A 22 21.18 -19.49 14.82
C ASN A 22 21.49 -18.42 13.77
N LYS A 23 22.38 -18.71 12.80
CA LYS A 23 22.65 -17.80 11.68
C LYS A 23 21.44 -17.61 10.76
N ALA A 24 20.70 -18.69 10.49
CA ALA A 24 19.48 -18.62 9.68
C ALA A 24 18.38 -17.81 10.39
N LEU A 25 18.22 -18.00 11.71
CA LEU A 25 17.29 -17.22 12.52
C LEU A 25 17.67 -15.73 12.55
N GLY A 26 18.95 -15.39 12.69
CA GLY A 26 19.40 -14.01 12.60
C GLY A 26 19.10 -13.37 11.24
N ALA A 27 19.29 -14.10 10.14
CA ALA A 27 18.91 -13.61 8.82
C ALA A 27 17.39 -13.44 8.65
N VAL A 28 16.59 -14.30 9.28
CA VAL A 28 15.12 -14.14 9.34
C VAL A 28 14.73 -12.92 10.18
N GLU A 29 15.40 -12.68 11.30
CA GLU A 29 15.17 -11.49 12.14
C GLU A 29 15.46 -10.20 11.37
N ASP A 30 16.59 -10.13 10.66
CA ASP A 30 16.92 -9.00 9.77
C ASP A 30 15.85 -8.82 8.69
N ALA A 31 15.39 -9.91 8.07
CA ALA A 31 14.36 -9.87 7.04
C ALA A 31 12.99 -9.45 7.58
N ILE A 32 12.62 -9.85 8.80
CA ILE A 32 11.41 -9.39 9.49
C ILE A 32 11.54 -7.91 9.84
N GLY A 33 12.70 -7.45 10.32
CA GLY A 33 12.96 -6.04 10.59
C GLY A 33 12.82 -5.18 9.34
N LEU A 34 13.32 -5.69 8.20
CA LEU A 34 13.13 -5.05 6.90
C LEU A 34 11.65 -5.00 6.50
N GLY A 35 10.93 -6.09 6.73
CA GLY A 35 9.50 -6.16 6.47
C GLY A 35 8.66 -5.23 7.34
N ALA A 36 9.01 -5.10 8.62
CA ALA A 36 8.41 -4.14 9.53
C ALA A 36 8.61 -2.71 9.03
N ALA A 37 9.84 -2.34 8.64
CA ALA A 37 10.13 -1.00 8.12
C ALA A 37 9.36 -0.68 6.83
N LYS A 38 9.17 -1.65 5.93
CA LYS A 38 8.30 -1.51 4.74
C LYS A 38 6.85 -1.23 5.15
N THR A 39 6.32 -2.02 6.06
CA THR A 39 4.93 -1.91 6.54
C THR A 39 4.72 -0.57 7.26
N ASP A 40 5.67 -0.11 8.07
CA ASP A 40 5.61 1.16 8.77
C ASP A 40 5.65 2.35 7.80
N THR A 41 6.48 2.28 6.76
CA THR A 41 6.54 3.30 5.70
C THR A 41 5.20 3.39 4.98
N ALA A 42 4.62 2.23 4.62
CA ALA A 42 3.32 2.16 4.00
C ALA A 42 2.21 2.71 4.91
N SER A 43 2.20 2.34 6.19
CA SER A 43 1.23 2.81 7.18
C SER A 43 1.31 4.33 7.36
N THR A 44 2.51 4.88 7.48
CA THR A 44 2.74 6.33 7.64
C THR A 44 2.29 7.11 6.39
N GLY A 45 2.59 6.58 5.20
CA GLY A 45 2.10 7.14 3.94
C GLY A 45 0.57 7.12 3.87
N MET A 46 -0.06 6.06 4.37
CA MET A 46 -1.51 5.91 4.37
C MET A 46 -2.18 6.89 5.34
N GLU A 47 -1.63 7.06 6.54
CA GLU A 47 -2.11 8.07 7.51
C GLU A 47 -2.04 9.49 6.93
N SER A 48 -0.94 9.81 6.27
CA SER A 48 -0.75 11.10 5.60
C SER A 48 -1.77 11.28 4.46
N ALA A 49 -2.01 10.24 3.67
CA ALA A 49 -3.02 10.24 2.62
C ALA A 49 -4.44 10.44 3.18
N ILE A 50 -4.78 9.79 4.29
CA ILE A 50 -6.07 9.96 4.98
C ILE A 50 -6.26 11.41 5.44
N SER A 51 -5.21 12.05 5.97
CA SER A 51 -5.27 13.46 6.37
C SER A 51 -5.61 14.36 5.18
N VAL A 52 -4.90 14.20 4.05
CA VAL A 52 -5.13 15.01 2.84
C VAL A 52 -6.53 14.76 2.26
N VAL A 53 -7.01 13.51 2.23
CA VAL A 53 -8.38 13.19 1.80
C VAL A 53 -9.43 13.83 2.72
N SER A 54 -9.14 13.92 4.03
CA SER A 54 -10.01 14.60 4.99
C SER A 54 -10.09 16.11 4.71
N ASP A 55 -8.97 16.74 4.35
CA ASP A 55 -8.93 18.15 3.94
C ASP A 55 -9.68 18.38 2.63
N ILE A 56 -9.52 17.49 1.64
CA ILE A 56 -10.31 17.50 0.40
C ILE A 56 -11.81 17.46 0.71
N LYS A 57 -12.22 16.55 1.60
CA LYS A 57 -13.62 16.44 2.03
C LYS A 57 -14.10 17.74 2.68
N ALA A 58 -13.31 18.35 3.56
CA ALA A 58 -13.65 19.61 4.20
C ALA A 58 -13.83 20.75 3.17
N LYS A 59 -12.95 20.83 2.16
CA LYS A 59 -13.06 21.80 1.06
C LYS A 59 -14.31 21.58 0.21
N LEU A 60 -14.65 20.33 -0.11
CA LEU A 60 -15.86 19.98 -0.84
C LEU A 60 -17.14 20.33 -0.06
N VAL A 61 -17.14 20.19 1.26
CA VAL A 61 -18.25 20.63 2.12
C VAL A 61 -18.33 22.15 2.16
N ALA A 62 -17.21 22.85 2.30
CA ALA A 62 -17.18 24.32 2.29
C ALA A 62 -17.68 24.91 0.96
N ALA A 63 -17.44 24.22 -0.15
CA ALA A 63 -17.94 24.62 -1.48
C ALA A 63 -19.46 24.56 -1.63
N ARG A 64 -20.18 23.90 -0.71
CA ARG A 64 -21.64 23.87 -0.69
C ARG A 64 -22.26 25.15 -0.13
N GLU A 65 -21.48 26.01 0.51
CA GLU A 65 -21.96 27.27 1.03
C GLU A 65 -22.27 28.25 -0.12
N PRO A 66 -23.46 28.88 -0.15
CA PRO A 66 -23.80 29.86 -1.17
C PRO A 66 -22.84 31.06 -1.17
N GLY A 67 -22.39 31.48 -2.35
CA GLY A 67 -21.53 32.67 -2.52
C GLY A 67 -20.02 32.42 -2.45
N VAL A 68 -19.59 31.16 -2.32
CA VAL A 68 -18.18 30.80 -2.37
C VAL A 68 -17.68 30.65 -3.81
N ASP A 69 -16.45 31.10 -4.06
CA ASP A 69 -15.77 31.00 -5.36
C ASP A 69 -15.26 29.57 -5.59
N LYS A 70 -16.03 28.80 -6.35
CA LYS A 70 -15.72 27.39 -6.69
C LYS A 70 -14.45 27.25 -7.54
N GLU A 71 -14.06 28.27 -8.30
CA GLU A 71 -12.82 28.21 -9.11
C GLU A 71 -11.60 28.22 -8.19
N LYS A 72 -11.62 29.06 -7.15
CA LYS A 72 -10.55 29.07 -6.13
C LYS A 72 -10.49 27.76 -5.36
N ILE A 73 -11.63 27.21 -4.96
CA ILE A 73 -11.65 25.90 -4.29
C ILE A 73 -11.13 24.80 -5.21
N ASN A 74 -11.47 24.79 -6.50
CA ASN A 74 -10.91 23.83 -7.45
C ASN A 74 -9.38 23.92 -7.55
N LYS A 75 -8.79 25.12 -7.49
CA LYS A 75 -7.32 25.29 -7.46
C LYS A 75 -6.71 24.71 -6.18
N GLU A 76 -7.34 24.92 -5.03
CA GLU A 76 -6.92 24.31 -3.77
C GLU A 76 -7.07 22.78 -3.79
N LEU A 77 -8.16 22.26 -4.36
CA LEU A 77 -8.38 20.83 -4.54
C LEU A 77 -7.33 20.20 -5.44
N ALA A 78 -6.97 20.86 -6.54
CA ALA A 78 -5.89 20.40 -7.42
C ALA A 78 -4.55 20.29 -6.68
N GLU A 79 -4.24 21.27 -5.83
CA GLU A 79 -3.04 21.23 -5.01
C GLU A 79 -3.08 20.08 -3.98
N LEU A 80 -4.21 19.89 -3.29
CA LEU A 80 -4.37 18.76 -2.37
C LEU A 80 -4.26 17.40 -3.08
N LYS A 81 -4.79 17.27 -4.29
CA LYS A 81 -4.61 16.06 -5.12
C LYS A 81 -3.14 15.84 -5.48
N ASN A 82 -2.41 16.89 -5.84
CA ASN A 82 -0.96 16.80 -6.10
C ASN A 82 -0.16 16.37 -4.86
N GLN A 83 -0.53 16.90 -3.69
CA GLN A 83 0.06 16.51 -2.41
C GLN A 83 -0.23 15.04 -2.11
N LEU A 84 -1.47 14.58 -2.30
CA LEU A 84 -1.86 13.19 -2.14
C LEU A 84 -1.07 12.26 -3.07
N GLY A 85 -0.89 12.66 -4.34
CA GLY A 85 -0.02 11.96 -5.29
C GLY A 85 1.44 11.89 -4.84
N SER A 86 1.96 12.99 -4.30
CA SER A 86 3.33 13.06 -3.78
C SER A 86 3.52 12.16 -2.55
N VAL A 87 2.54 12.11 -1.66
CA VAL A 87 2.55 11.22 -0.48
C VAL A 87 2.55 9.75 -0.92
N ALA A 88 1.65 9.37 -1.83
CA ALA A 88 1.60 8.00 -2.35
C ALA A 88 2.92 7.59 -3.02
N LYS A 89 3.51 8.47 -3.84
CA LYS A 89 4.79 8.21 -4.55
C LYS A 89 6.01 8.17 -3.60
N SER A 90 6.01 8.96 -2.53
CA SER A 90 7.12 9.05 -1.58
C SER A 90 7.13 7.96 -0.51
N ALA A 91 6.02 7.23 -0.31
CA ALA A 91 5.92 6.09 0.59
C ALA A 91 6.64 4.83 0.07
N SER A 92 7.88 4.98 -0.44
CA SER A 92 8.70 3.89 -0.94
C SER A 92 9.79 3.51 0.07
N PHE A 93 9.98 2.21 0.26
CA PHE A 93 11.06 1.66 1.07
C PHE A 93 11.83 0.62 0.25
N ASN A 94 13.15 0.86 0.09
CA ASN A 94 14.04 0.01 -0.71
C ASN A 94 13.55 -0.25 -2.15
N GLY A 95 12.96 0.76 -2.79
CA GLY A 95 12.50 0.68 -4.18
C GLY A 95 11.15 -0.03 -4.35
N GLU A 96 10.52 -0.46 -3.26
CA GLU A 96 9.18 -1.01 -3.26
C GLU A 96 8.19 0.01 -2.68
N ASN A 97 6.98 0.06 -3.21
CA ASN A 97 5.92 0.96 -2.75
C ASN A 97 4.59 0.19 -2.76
N TRP A 98 3.86 0.22 -1.65
CA TRP A 98 2.57 -0.49 -1.50
C TRP A 98 1.36 0.43 -1.66
N LEU A 99 1.58 1.73 -1.87
CA LEU A 99 0.56 2.77 -2.02
C LEU A 99 0.51 3.33 -3.43
N TYR A 100 1.57 3.14 -4.21
CA TYR A 100 1.67 3.58 -5.59
C TYR A 100 2.17 2.45 -6.46
N ASP A 101 1.52 2.27 -7.61
CA ASP A 101 1.95 1.35 -8.65
C ASP A 101 1.92 2.04 -10.03
N ASN A 102 2.72 1.53 -10.95
CA ASN A 102 2.78 1.97 -12.35
C ASN A 102 2.85 0.74 -13.26
N SER A 103 2.05 -0.28 -12.94
CA SER A 103 1.97 -1.51 -13.71
C SER A 103 0.57 -1.68 -14.28
N ASP A 104 0.49 -2.28 -15.46
CA ASP A 104 -0.77 -2.64 -16.13
C ASP A 104 -1.52 -3.77 -15.39
N THR A 105 -0.89 -4.37 -14.37
CA THR A 105 -1.47 -5.44 -13.57
C THR A 105 -2.06 -4.91 -12.26
N THR A 106 -3.30 -5.30 -11.99
CA THR A 106 -4.00 -4.93 -10.76
C THR A 106 -3.62 -5.87 -9.62
N GLY A 107 -3.03 -5.31 -8.55
CA GLY A 107 -2.80 -6.05 -7.30
C GLY A 107 -1.66 -7.04 -7.38
N THR A 108 -0.65 -6.84 -6.53
CA THR A 108 0.45 -7.80 -6.38
C THR A 108 0.46 -8.36 -4.96
N THR A 109 0.61 -9.68 -4.83
CA THR A 109 0.89 -10.28 -3.53
C THR A 109 2.37 -10.13 -3.25
N GLN A 110 2.70 -9.38 -2.21
CA GLN A 110 4.07 -9.23 -1.73
C GLN A 110 4.35 -10.28 -0.67
N GLU A 111 5.51 -10.93 -0.76
CA GLU A 111 5.94 -11.95 0.19
C GLU A 111 7.06 -11.42 1.06
N MET A 112 6.92 -11.65 2.37
CA MET A 112 7.89 -11.26 3.38
C MET A 112 8.32 -12.50 4.15
N VAL A 113 9.56 -12.54 4.61
CA VAL A 113 10.03 -13.65 5.44
C VAL A 113 9.37 -13.56 6.82
N GLY A 114 8.75 -14.66 7.28
CA GLY A 114 8.05 -14.70 8.56
C GLY A 114 8.63 -15.67 9.59
N SER A 115 9.26 -16.77 9.16
CA SER A 115 9.84 -17.74 10.11
C SER A 115 10.83 -18.71 9.45
N PHE A 116 11.79 -19.21 10.22
CA PHE A 116 12.60 -20.36 9.88
C PHE A 116 12.15 -21.57 10.70
N VAL A 117 11.91 -22.70 10.04
CA VAL A 117 11.49 -23.94 10.70
C VAL A 117 12.40 -25.09 10.26
N ARG A 118 12.95 -25.81 11.23
CA ARG A 118 13.60 -27.10 11.04
C ARG A 118 12.66 -28.23 11.49
N GLY A 119 12.32 -29.13 10.58
CA GLY A 119 11.53 -30.32 10.85
C GLY A 119 12.32 -31.39 11.61
N SER A 120 11.62 -32.32 12.26
CA SER A 120 12.21 -33.48 12.97
C SER A 120 12.88 -34.48 12.03
N ASP A 121 12.59 -34.39 10.73
CA ASP A 121 13.20 -35.12 9.62
C ASP A 121 14.49 -34.47 9.08
N GLY A 122 14.90 -33.33 9.65
CA GLY A 122 16.09 -32.59 9.24
C GLY A 122 15.87 -31.61 8.09
N ASN A 123 14.65 -31.53 7.53
CA ASN A 123 14.32 -30.55 6.49
C ASN A 123 14.27 -29.13 7.07
N VAL A 124 14.75 -28.15 6.32
CA VAL A 124 14.69 -26.73 6.67
C VAL A 124 13.78 -26.00 5.70
N SER A 125 12.96 -25.09 6.21
CA SER A 125 12.05 -24.30 5.39
C SER A 125 11.94 -22.88 5.93
N ILE A 126 11.69 -21.94 5.02
CA ILE A 126 11.34 -20.57 5.35
C ILE A 126 9.84 -20.43 5.12
N LYS A 127 9.13 -19.93 6.12
CA LYS A 127 7.73 -19.53 5.99
C LYS A 127 7.68 -18.06 5.62
N THR A 128 6.87 -17.73 4.64
CA THR A 128 6.60 -16.36 4.23
C THR A 128 5.23 -15.90 4.74
N ILE A 129 5.11 -14.58 4.89
CA ILE A 129 3.86 -13.86 5.13
C ILE A 129 3.52 -13.20 3.80
N SER A 130 2.31 -13.43 3.30
CA SER A 130 1.81 -12.77 2.10
C SER A 130 0.98 -11.54 2.48
N PHE A 131 1.16 -10.46 1.73
CA PHE A 131 0.38 -9.25 1.82
C PHE A 131 -0.23 -8.91 0.47
N ASP A 132 -1.55 -8.76 0.42
CA ASP A 132 -2.26 -8.39 -0.80
C ASP A 132 -2.34 -6.86 -0.92
N THR A 133 -1.60 -6.31 -1.88
CA THR A 133 -1.55 -4.86 -2.13
C THR A 133 -2.76 -4.32 -2.90
N THR A 134 -3.66 -5.19 -3.38
CA THR A 134 -4.84 -4.78 -4.17
C THR A 134 -5.68 -3.72 -3.48
N ASN A 135 -5.76 -3.76 -2.14
CA ASN A 135 -6.52 -2.80 -1.35
C ASN A 135 -5.66 -1.70 -0.71
N SER A 136 -4.34 -1.77 -0.80
CA SER A 136 -3.43 -0.76 -0.23
C SER A 136 -2.99 0.28 -1.25
N ILE A 137 -2.95 -0.08 -2.54
CA ILE A 137 -2.57 0.84 -3.61
C ILE A 137 -3.60 1.95 -3.71
N LEU A 138 -3.14 3.18 -3.50
CA LEU A 138 -3.95 4.39 -3.59
C LEU A 138 -4.01 4.90 -5.03
N ILE A 139 -2.88 4.86 -5.74
CA ILE A 139 -2.74 5.39 -7.10
C ILE A 139 -2.10 4.32 -7.96
N ASN A 140 -2.72 4.03 -9.10
CA ASN A 140 -2.07 3.30 -10.18
C ASN A 140 -2.12 4.13 -11.46
N ASP A 141 -0.94 4.49 -11.96
CA ASP A 141 -0.79 5.36 -13.13
C ASP A 141 -1.04 4.61 -14.46
N GLU A 142 -0.80 3.29 -14.53
CA GLU A 142 -0.96 2.49 -15.76
C GLU A 142 -2.29 1.69 -15.81
N ALA A 143 -2.88 1.38 -14.65
CA ALA A 143 -4.16 0.68 -14.55
C ALA A 143 -5.09 1.39 -13.55
N ALA A 144 -5.91 2.33 -14.03
CA ALA A 144 -6.79 3.17 -13.20
C ALA A 144 -7.60 2.37 -12.15
N ALA A 145 -8.14 1.22 -12.54
CA ALA A 145 -8.94 0.34 -11.67
C ALA A 145 -8.17 -0.22 -10.46
N GLY A 146 -6.84 -0.20 -10.49
CA GLY A 146 -5.98 -0.74 -9.44
C GLY A 146 -5.60 0.20 -8.32
N GLY A 147 -5.86 1.50 -8.46
CA GLY A 147 -5.69 2.46 -7.36
C GLY A 147 -7.02 2.80 -6.71
N LEU A 148 -7.05 2.86 -5.38
CA LEU A 148 -8.26 3.23 -4.63
C LEU A 148 -8.79 4.63 -5.00
N LEU A 149 -7.90 5.56 -5.39
CA LEU A 149 -8.21 6.95 -5.71
C LEU A 149 -8.34 7.22 -7.22
N THR A 150 -7.75 6.33 -8.05
CA THR A 150 -7.81 6.40 -9.51
C THR A 150 -8.96 5.57 -10.08
N LYS A 151 -9.48 4.60 -9.33
CA LYS A 151 -10.60 3.77 -9.78
C LYS A 151 -11.91 4.53 -9.74
N ASP A 152 -12.82 4.08 -10.59
CA ASP A 152 -14.20 4.56 -10.59
C ASP A 152 -14.94 4.13 -9.33
N THR A 153 -15.51 5.13 -8.66
CA THR A 153 -16.41 4.94 -7.52
C THR A 153 -17.81 5.37 -7.91
N LEU A 154 -18.77 4.45 -7.76
CA LEU A 154 -20.17 4.75 -7.99
C LEU A 154 -20.70 5.61 -6.84
N ALA A 155 -21.06 6.85 -7.16
CA ALA A 155 -21.71 7.75 -6.22
C ALA A 155 -23.20 7.85 -6.57
N THR A 156 -24.05 7.61 -5.58
CA THR A 156 -25.49 7.94 -5.67
C THR A 156 -25.71 9.24 -4.92
N TYR A 157 -26.21 10.26 -5.62
CA TYR A 157 -26.45 11.58 -5.04
C TYR A 157 -27.81 12.13 -5.47
N ALA A 158 -28.37 13.00 -4.65
CA ALA A 158 -29.61 13.70 -4.96
C ALA A 158 -29.32 14.92 -5.85
N TYR A 159 -30.04 15.03 -6.96
CA TYR A 159 -30.08 16.20 -7.82
C TYR A 159 -31.54 16.65 -7.94
N GLY A 160 -31.88 17.76 -7.26
CA GLY A 160 -33.27 18.20 -7.13
C GLY A 160 -34.12 17.19 -6.34
N THR A 161 -35.20 16.69 -6.95
CA THR A 161 -36.11 15.69 -6.37
C THR A 161 -35.79 14.24 -6.78
N THR A 162 -34.74 14.04 -7.59
CA THR A 162 -34.36 12.71 -8.11
C THR A 162 -33.01 12.25 -7.57
N THR A 163 -32.88 10.96 -7.31
CA THR A 163 -31.58 10.30 -7.06
C THR A 163 -30.95 9.89 -8.39
N THR A 164 -29.71 10.31 -8.60
CA THR A 164 -28.91 9.96 -9.78
C THR A 164 -27.65 9.21 -9.37
N THR A 165 -27.20 8.31 -10.23
CA THR A 165 -25.94 7.56 -10.04
C THR A 165 -24.95 7.99 -11.11
N ALA A 166 -23.74 8.36 -10.71
CA ALA A 166 -22.64 8.58 -11.63
C ALA A 166 -21.34 8.04 -11.03
N SER A 167 -20.40 7.69 -11.89
CA SER A 167 -19.07 7.23 -11.50
C SER A 167 -18.11 8.41 -11.43
N TYR A 168 -17.32 8.45 -10.35
CA TYR A 168 -16.30 9.48 -10.13
C TYR A 168 -14.96 8.88 -9.68
N TYR A 169 -13.88 9.55 -10.02
CA TYR A 169 -12.53 9.29 -9.51
C TYR A 169 -11.92 10.57 -8.91
N LEU A 170 -10.99 10.41 -7.96
CA LEU A 170 -10.39 11.56 -7.28
C LEU A 170 -9.14 12.09 -8.00
N ILE A 171 -8.28 11.19 -8.46
CA ILE A 171 -7.01 11.49 -9.13
C ILE A 171 -7.03 10.79 -10.50
N SER A 172 -6.66 11.51 -11.55
CA SER A 172 -6.53 10.92 -12.88
C SER A 172 -5.34 9.96 -12.96
N SER A 173 -5.51 8.83 -13.63
CA SER A 173 -4.39 7.95 -13.97
C SER A 173 -3.66 8.43 -15.25
N VAL A 174 -2.39 8.07 -15.42
CA VAL A 174 -1.59 8.44 -16.62
C VAL A 174 -2.05 7.67 -17.87
N ALA A 175 -2.54 6.44 -17.72
CA ALA A 175 -3.09 5.62 -18.81
C ALA A 175 -4.39 6.18 -19.42
N GLY A 176 -4.96 7.23 -18.81
CA GLY A 176 -6.21 7.86 -19.23
C GLY A 176 -7.41 7.30 -18.48
N ASP A 177 -8.33 8.19 -18.11
CA ASP A 177 -9.40 7.87 -17.17
C ASP A 177 -10.48 6.98 -17.79
N ALA A 178 -10.91 5.99 -17.01
CA ALA A 178 -11.98 5.07 -17.32
C ALA A 178 -13.32 5.82 -17.38
N THR A 179 -13.82 6.22 -18.56
CA THR A 179 -15.25 6.57 -18.86
C THR A 179 -16.06 7.50 -17.93
N SER A 180 -15.47 8.01 -16.85
CA SER A 180 -16.11 8.58 -15.67
C SER A 180 -15.63 10.01 -15.45
N ASN A 181 -16.21 10.72 -14.47
CA ASN A 181 -15.88 12.14 -14.26
C ASN A 181 -14.90 12.34 -13.10
N GLU A 182 -13.91 13.21 -13.28
CA GLU A 182 -13.08 13.66 -12.18
C GLU A 182 -13.92 14.43 -11.16
N VAL A 183 -13.68 14.21 -9.85
CA VAL A 183 -14.27 15.03 -8.79
C VAL A 183 -13.76 16.47 -8.92
N THR A 184 -14.62 17.33 -9.47
CA THR A 184 -14.42 18.77 -9.63
C THR A 184 -15.73 19.50 -9.31
N LEU A 185 -15.63 20.72 -8.80
CA LEU A 185 -16.79 21.56 -8.53
C LEU A 185 -17.20 22.27 -9.82
N THR A 186 -18.50 22.21 -10.15
CA THR A 186 -19.05 22.95 -11.30
C THR A 186 -19.96 24.06 -10.81
N THR A 187 -20.36 24.97 -11.69
CA THR A 187 -21.29 26.05 -11.31
C THR A 187 -22.63 25.50 -10.80
N THR A 188 -23.01 24.28 -11.20
CA THR A 188 -24.28 23.61 -10.85
C THR A 188 -24.18 22.57 -9.74
N THR A 189 -22.98 22.19 -9.27
CA THR A 189 -22.76 21.17 -8.21
C THR A 189 -21.76 21.60 -7.16
#